data_AF-A0A957RAP0-F1
#
_entry.id   AF-A0A957RAP0-F1
#
_cell.length_a   1.000
_cell.length_b   1.000
_cell.length_c   1.000
_cell.angle_alpha   90.00
_cell.angle_beta   90.00
_cell.angle_gamma   90.00
#
_symmetry.space_group_name_H-M   'P 1'
#
loop_
_entity.id
_entity.type
_entity.pdbx_description
1 polymer ?
#
loop_
_entity_poly.entity_id
_entity_poly.type
_entity_poly.pdbx_seq_one_letter_code
_entity_poly.pdbx_strand_id
1 'polypeptide(L)'
;MTLPLFTRLTADVGFGTPPLERWQPIAARPLLALVGVTGVGKSTTLQALSHAGLAYHLLPDRRALTDRILIPQMQEAAGEPVEPVSDRARRFGYTRDYRARHPGGMGEALASLFVDAEVTPGLLLFDGLRGANEVTFATNALPAAHFVLLEAPDVVRVIRLMGRNDPFDAIAMRGEGQAPPHATRFADLGVPDAVALLTDQEQRALLEMV
;
A
#
# COMPACT_ATOMS: atom_id res chain seq x y z
N MET A 1 10.85 20.21 -15.92
CA MET A 1 10.82 18.74 -16.07
C MET A 1 9.74 18.41 -17.08
N THR A 2 10.08 17.77 -18.19
CA THR A 2 9.10 17.32 -19.18
C THR A 2 8.28 16.20 -18.56
N LEU A 3 6.95 16.32 -18.53
CA LEU A 3 6.09 15.24 -18.06
C LEU A 3 6.28 14.02 -18.97
N PRO A 4 6.32 12.78 -18.43
CA PRO A 4 6.48 11.59 -19.25
C PRO A 4 5.33 11.47 -20.27
N LEU A 5 5.59 10.73 -21.35
CA LEU A 5 4.53 10.28 -22.26
C LEU A 5 3.45 9.54 -21.45
N PHE A 6 2.18 9.70 -21.87
CA PHE A 6 1.08 9.10 -21.15
C PHE A 6 1.22 7.58 -21.05
N THR A 7 1.19 7.05 -19.84
CA THR A 7 1.23 5.61 -19.59
C THR A 7 -0.06 5.18 -18.94
N ARG A 8 -0.75 4.22 -19.57
CA ARG A 8 -2.01 3.65 -19.05
C ARG A 8 -1.71 2.58 -18.00
N LEU A 9 -2.32 2.73 -16.83
CA LEU A 9 -2.31 1.76 -15.73
C LEU A 9 -3.52 0.83 -15.78
N THR A 10 -4.64 1.30 -16.31
CA THR A 10 -5.83 0.51 -16.65
C THR A 10 -6.44 1.11 -17.92
N ALA A 11 -7.64 0.68 -18.32
CA ALA A 11 -8.33 1.29 -19.45
C ALA A 11 -8.65 2.78 -19.22
N ASP A 12 -8.81 3.16 -17.96
CA ASP A 12 -9.40 4.40 -17.46
C ASP A 12 -8.54 5.13 -16.42
N VAL A 13 -7.37 4.60 -16.04
CA VAL A 13 -6.40 5.26 -15.15
C VAL A 13 -5.02 5.29 -15.81
N GLY A 14 -4.32 6.42 -15.72
CA GLY A 14 -2.98 6.59 -16.27
C GLY A 14 -2.20 7.71 -15.58
N PHE A 15 -0.95 7.94 -16.01
CA PHE A 15 -0.10 9.02 -15.51
C PHE A 15 0.76 9.60 -16.64
N GLY A 16 1.31 10.80 -16.42
CA GLY A 16 2.05 11.56 -17.45
C GLY A 16 1.18 12.60 -18.14
N THR A 17 1.52 12.95 -19.38
CA THR A 17 0.78 13.99 -20.14
C THR A 17 -0.50 13.40 -20.75
N PRO A 18 -1.72 13.74 -20.28
CA PRO A 18 -2.95 13.13 -20.77
C PRO A 18 -3.14 13.38 -22.28
N PRO A 19 -3.61 12.38 -23.05
CA PRO A 19 -3.73 12.51 -24.50
C PRO A 19 -5.01 13.22 -24.94
N LEU A 20 -6.03 13.29 -24.07
CA LEU A 20 -7.36 13.81 -24.37
C LEU A 20 -7.93 14.54 -23.15
N GLU A 21 -8.79 15.53 -23.39
CA GLU A 21 -9.39 16.37 -22.33
C GLU A 21 -10.27 15.60 -21.32
N ARG A 22 -10.83 14.44 -21.74
CA ARG A 22 -11.62 13.58 -20.85
C ARG A 22 -10.81 12.98 -19.69
N TRP A 23 -9.48 12.97 -19.80
CA TRP A 23 -8.60 12.54 -18.71
C TRP A 23 -8.42 13.69 -17.73
N GLN A 24 -9.04 13.56 -16.57
CA GLN A 24 -8.99 14.57 -15.51
C GLN A 24 -7.95 14.18 -14.45
N PRO A 25 -7.21 15.14 -13.89
CA PRO A 25 -6.33 14.86 -12.76
C PRO A 25 -7.17 14.34 -11.60
N ILE A 26 -6.69 13.31 -10.91
CA ILE A 26 -7.39 12.73 -9.76
C ILE A 26 -7.65 13.77 -8.65
N ALA A 27 -6.81 14.80 -8.54
CA ALA A 27 -6.98 15.91 -7.61
C ALA A 27 -8.31 16.68 -7.78
N ALA A 28 -8.90 16.63 -8.98
CA ALA A 28 -10.18 17.27 -9.29
C ALA A 28 -11.39 16.32 -9.13
N ARG A 29 -11.17 15.09 -8.67
CA ARG A 29 -12.19 14.04 -8.59
C ARG A 29 -12.56 13.73 -7.14
N PRO A 30 -13.83 13.44 -6.83
CA PRO A 30 -14.21 12.91 -5.53
C PRO A 30 -13.48 11.60 -5.26
N LEU A 31 -12.68 11.55 -4.21
CA LEU A 31 -11.86 10.40 -3.85
C LEU A 31 -12.06 10.03 -2.38
N LEU A 32 -12.21 8.75 -2.10
CA LEU A 32 -12.14 8.18 -0.75
C LEU A 32 -10.86 7.36 -0.63
N ALA A 33 -9.92 7.79 0.20
CA ALA A 33 -8.69 7.07 0.48
C ALA A 33 -8.80 6.31 1.81
N LEU A 34 -8.67 4.99 1.76
CA LEU A 34 -8.54 4.16 2.95
C LEU A 34 -7.08 4.17 3.41
N VAL A 35 -6.88 4.55 4.66
CA VAL A 35 -5.57 4.65 5.30
C VAL A 35 -5.47 3.57 6.37
N GLY A 36 -4.36 2.84 6.36
CA GLY A 36 -4.07 1.91 7.45
C GLY A 36 -3.03 0.86 7.08
N VAL A 37 -2.39 0.32 8.11
CA VAL A 37 -1.37 -0.72 7.98
C VAL A 37 -1.99 -2.08 7.61
N THR A 38 -1.17 -3.10 7.33
CA THR A 38 -1.68 -4.44 7.01
C THR A 38 -2.40 -5.04 8.24
N GLY A 39 -3.49 -5.77 8.00
CA GLY A 39 -4.25 -6.44 9.06
C GLY A 39 -5.34 -5.59 9.73
N VAL A 40 -5.47 -4.30 9.41
CA VAL A 40 -6.48 -3.42 10.05
C VAL A 40 -7.91 -3.66 9.57
N GLY A 41 -8.10 -4.38 8.45
CA GLY A 41 -9.43 -4.74 7.93
C GLY A 41 -9.89 -3.98 6.68
N LYS A 42 -8.99 -3.30 5.95
CA LYS A 42 -9.34 -2.52 4.75
C LYS A 42 -10.14 -3.31 3.71
N SER A 43 -9.70 -4.53 3.36
CA SER A 43 -10.43 -5.39 2.41
C SER A 43 -11.83 -5.77 2.91
N THR A 44 -11.98 -6.02 4.22
CA THR A 44 -13.30 -6.28 4.83
C THR A 44 -14.19 -5.03 4.77
N THR A 45 -13.63 -3.84 5.01
CA THR A 45 -14.35 -2.57 4.84
C THR A 45 -14.79 -2.36 3.39
N LEU A 46 -13.94 -2.64 2.41
CA LEU A 46 -14.31 -2.53 0.98
C LEU A 46 -15.49 -3.43 0.62
N GLN A 47 -15.47 -4.66 1.11
CA GLN A 47 -16.61 -5.58 0.96
C GLN A 47 -17.85 -5.00 1.63
N ALA A 48 -17.76 -4.53 2.87
CA ALA A 48 -18.91 -3.96 3.58
C ALA A 48 -19.50 -2.74 2.86
N LEU A 49 -18.66 -1.84 2.33
CA LEU A 49 -19.09 -0.70 1.52
C LEU A 49 -19.84 -1.12 0.26
N SER A 50 -19.34 -2.16 -0.43
CA SER A 50 -20.00 -2.73 -1.60
C SER A 50 -21.35 -3.35 -1.24
N HIS A 51 -21.44 -4.13 -0.15
CA HIS A 51 -22.70 -4.71 0.32
C HIS A 51 -23.72 -3.66 0.78
N ALA A 52 -23.25 -2.52 1.31
CA ALA A 52 -24.09 -1.38 1.67
C ALA A 52 -24.60 -0.58 0.45
N GLY A 53 -24.20 -0.95 -0.77
CA GLY A 53 -24.65 -0.32 -2.00
C GLY A 53 -23.91 0.96 -2.37
N LEU A 54 -22.73 1.23 -1.78
CA LEU A 54 -21.91 2.36 -2.19
C LEU A 54 -21.34 2.08 -3.59
N ALA A 55 -21.75 2.87 -4.58
CA ALA A 55 -21.15 2.84 -5.92
C ALA A 55 -19.83 3.62 -5.91
N TYR A 56 -18.73 2.91 -6.17
CA TYR A 56 -17.41 3.51 -6.32
C TYR A 56 -16.61 2.80 -7.40
N HIS A 57 -15.62 3.50 -7.94
CA HIS A 57 -14.60 2.90 -8.80
C HIS A 57 -13.32 2.68 -8.00
N LEU A 58 -12.89 1.42 -7.90
CA LEU A 58 -11.66 1.06 -7.20
C LEU A 58 -10.45 1.33 -8.09
N LEU A 59 -9.58 2.23 -7.65
CA LEU A 59 -8.33 2.56 -8.34
C LEU A 59 -7.29 1.44 -8.18
N PRO A 60 -6.27 1.39 -9.06
CA PRO A 60 -5.14 0.48 -8.91
C PRO A 60 -4.55 0.57 -7.50
N ASP A 61 -4.34 -0.58 -6.86
CA ASP A 61 -3.87 -0.63 -5.48
C ASP A 61 -2.40 -0.21 -5.33
N ARG A 62 -1.92 -0.19 -4.08
CA ARG A 62 -0.52 0.08 -3.76
C ARG A 62 0.47 -0.78 -4.56
N ARG A 63 0.16 -2.06 -4.77
CA ARG A 63 1.07 -3.01 -5.45
C ARG A 63 1.15 -2.66 -6.92
N ALA A 64 0.01 -2.45 -7.57
CA ALA A 64 -0.06 -2.03 -8.96
C ALA A 64 0.68 -0.71 -9.20
N LEU A 65 0.48 0.30 -8.34
CA LEU A 65 1.21 1.58 -8.47
C LEU A 65 2.71 1.41 -8.21
N THR A 66 3.10 0.56 -7.25
CA THR A 66 4.52 0.26 -7.02
C THR A 66 5.18 -0.36 -8.26
N ASP A 67 4.51 -1.32 -8.87
CA ASP A 67 5.03 -2.11 -9.99
C ASP A 67 5.04 -1.32 -11.30
N ARG A 68 4.11 -0.40 -11.47
CA ARG A 68 3.90 0.31 -12.73
C ARG A 68 4.41 1.75 -12.74
N ILE A 69 4.74 2.31 -11.57
CA ILE A 69 5.23 3.68 -11.44
C ILE A 69 6.54 3.69 -10.66
N LEU A 70 6.51 3.31 -9.39
CA LEU A 70 7.65 3.55 -8.48
C LEU A 70 8.91 2.80 -8.93
N ILE A 71 8.79 1.48 -9.15
CA ILE A 71 9.93 0.64 -9.55
C ILE A 71 10.48 1.06 -10.92
N PRO A 72 9.64 1.19 -11.99
CA PRO A 72 10.12 1.67 -13.28
C PRO A 72 10.87 3.00 -13.21
N GLN A 73 10.32 3.99 -12.49
CA GLN A 73 10.97 5.30 -12.36
C GLN A 73 12.33 5.21 -11.65
N MET A 74 12.48 4.30 -10.68
CA MET A 74 13.76 4.11 -10.00
C MET A 74 14.76 3.34 -10.86
N GLN A 75 14.32 2.37 -11.65
CA GLN A 75 15.15 1.67 -12.64
C GLN A 75 15.67 2.67 -13.69
N GLU A 76 14.78 3.45 -14.31
CA GLU A 76 15.14 4.47 -15.31
C GLU A 76 16.17 5.46 -14.76
N ALA A 77 15.92 5.99 -13.57
CA ALA A 77 16.80 6.97 -12.97
C ALA A 77 18.10 6.37 -12.38
N ALA A 78 18.22 5.04 -12.33
CA ALA A 78 19.47 4.33 -12.08
C ALA A 78 20.18 3.91 -13.39
N GLY A 79 19.59 4.18 -14.56
CA GLY A 79 20.09 3.71 -15.86
C GLY A 79 19.93 2.20 -16.06
N GLU A 80 19.04 1.57 -15.30
CA GLU A 80 18.74 0.14 -15.38
C GLU A 80 17.59 -0.12 -16.38
N PRO A 81 17.53 -1.32 -17.01
CA PRO A 81 16.38 -1.69 -17.82
C PRO A 81 15.11 -1.76 -16.98
N VAL A 82 14.00 -1.27 -17.55
CA VAL A 82 12.67 -1.35 -16.93
C VAL A 82 12.12 -2.76 -17.08
N GLU A 83 12.18 -3.53 -16.00
CA GLU A 83 11.76 -4.93 -15.97
C GLU A 83 11.00 -5.26 -14.67
N PRO A 84 10.01 -6.17 -14.71
CA PRO A 84 9.32 -6.61 -13.51
C PRO A 84 10.27 -7.17 -12.44
N VAL A 85 10.11 -6.72 -11.20
CA VAL A 85 10.94 -7.14 -10.07
C VAL A 85 10.15 -8.07 -9.16
N SER A 86 10.50 -9.35 -9.17
CA SER A 86 9.94 -10.37 -8.27
C SER A 86 10.67 -10.44 -6.92
N ASP A 87 11.96 -10.14 -6.90
CA ASP A 87 12.77 -10.21 -5.68
C ASP A 87 12.33 -9.18 -4.64
N ARG A 88 11.94 -9.66 -3.46
CA ARG A 88 11.36 -8.83 -2.39
C ARG A 88 12.34 -7.80 -1.84
N ALA A 89 13.62 -8.16 -1.69
CA ALA A 89 14.64 -7.24 -1.16
C ALA A 89 14.89 -6.08 -2.14
N ARG A 90 15.00 -6.37 -3.44
CA ARG A 90 15.12 -5.37 -4.49
C ARG A 90 13.90 -4.45 -4.55
N ARG A 91 12.69 -5.00 -4.47
CA ARG A 91 11.45 -4.18 -4.40
C ARG A 91 11.49 -3.21 -3.22
N PHE A 92 11.92 -3.68 -2.04
CA PHE A 92 12.09 -2.79 -0.90
C PHE A 92 13.14 -1.71 -1.16
N GLY A 93 14.26 -2.08 -1.78
CA GLY A 93 15.28 -1.14 -2.25
C GLY A 93 14.69 0.00 -3.09
N TYR A 94 14.04 -0.34 -4.21
CA TYR A 94 13.43 0.66 -5.09
C TYR A 94 12.36 1.50 -4.39
N THR A 95 11.50 0.89 -3.56
CA THR A 95 10.47 1.68 -2.84
C THR A 95 11.08 2.65 -1.83
N ARG A 96 12.21 2.30 -1.20
CA ARG A 96 12.96 3.20 -0.31
C ARG A 96 13.59 4.33 -1.12
N ASP A 97 14.24 4.01 -2.22
CA ASP A 97 14.94 4.99 -3.07
C ASP A 97 13.94 5.96 -3.71
N TYR A 98 12.75 5.48 -4.07
CA TYR A 98 11.63 6.31 -4.49
C TYR A 98 11.23 7.31 -3.40
N ARG A 99 11.03 6.86 -2.14
CA ARG A 99 10.68 7.74 -1.02
C ARG A 99 11.77 8.77 -0.71
N ALA A 100 13.03 8.45 -0.98
CA ALA A 100 14.13 9.41 -0.81
C ALA A 100 14.05 10.57 -1.81
N ARG A 101 13.53 10.33 -3.01
CA ARG A 101 13.34 11.35 -4.07
C ARG A 101 11.96 12.01 -4.02
N HIS A 102 10.97 11.28 -3.54
CA HIS A 102 9.56 11.66 -3.46
C HIS A 102 9.09 11.51 -2.01
N PRO A 103 9.28 12.52 -1.14
CA PRO A 103 8.95 12.43 0.29
C PRO A 103 7.48 12.10 0.56
N GLY A 104 6.58 12.43 -0.38
CA GLY A 104 5.16 12.06 -0.32
C GLY A 104 4.88 10.59 -0.63
N GLY A 105 5.86 9.84 -1.13
CA GLY A 105 5.78 8.40 -1.38
C GLY A 105 4.56 8.03 -2.24
N MET A 106 3.77 7.06 -1.76
CA MET A 106 2.56 6.61 -2.47
C MET A 106 1.51 7.74 -2.63
N GLY A 107 1.48 8.74 -1.74
CA GLY A 107 0.59 9.89 -1.88
C GLY A 107 0.93 10.74 -3.11
N GLU A 108 2.22 10.87 -3.41
CA GLU A 108 2.71 11.57 -4.60
C GLU A 108 2.44 10.78 -5.88
N ALA A 109 2.67 9.45 -5.85
CA ALA A 109 2.29 8.57 -6.95
C ALA A 109 0.78 8.62 -7.24
N LEU A 110 -0.05 8.58 -6.19
CA LEU A 110 -1.51 8.75 -6.32
C LEU A 110 -1.87 10.11 -6.93
N ALA A 111 -1.28 11.21 -6.45
CA ALA A 111 -1.58 12.55 -6.96
C ALA A 111 -1.15 12.78 -8.41
N SER A 112 -0.23 11.96 -8.94
CA SER A 112 0.20 12.02 -10.34
C SER A 112 -0.80 11.41 -11.34
N LEU A 113 -1.86 10.76 -10.85
CA LEU A 113 -2.79 10.01 -11.69
C LEU A 113 -3.80 10.91 -12.41
N PHE A 114 -4.16 10.46 -13.60
CA PHE A 114 -5.30 10.93 -14.39
C PHE A 114 -6.32 9.80 -14.53
N VAL A 115 -7.60 10.17 -14.54
CA VAL A 115 -8.73 9.25 -14.68
C VAL A 115 -9.60 9.70 -15.86
N ASP A 116 -10.01 8.74 -16.69
CA ASP A 116 -10.96 8.97 -17.78
C ASP A 116 -12.37 9.22 -17.19
N ALA A 117 -12.79 10.49 -17.19
CA ALA A 117 -14.01 10.93 -16.52
C ALA A 117 -15.30 10.44 -17.19
N GLU A 118 -15.24 10.08 -18.48
CA GLU A 118 -16.39 9.52 -19.21
C GLU A 118 -16.61 8.04 -18.85
N VAL A 119 -15.52 7.29 -18.67
CA VAL A 119 -15.57 5.86 -18.32
C VAL A 119 -15.81 5.68 -16.83
N THR A 120 -15.22 6.56 -16.01
CA THR A 120 -15.28 6.48 -14.54
C THR A 120 -16.00 7.69 -13.95
N PRO A 121 -17.34 7.76 -14.06
CA PRO A 121 -18.10 8.80 -13.38
C PRO A 121 -18.19 8.54 -11.87
N GLY A 122 -18.28 9.60 -11.08
CA GLY A 122 -18.57 9.51 -9.65
C GLY A 122 -17.35 9.29 -8.74
N LEU A 123 -17.59 8.60 -7.62
CA LEU A 123 -16.67 8.44 -6.50
C LEU A 123 -15.54 7.46 -6.84
N LEU A 124 -14.31 7.90 -6.64
CA LEU A 124 -13.11 7.06 -6.70
C LEU A 124 -12.80 6.52 -5.30
N LEU A 125 -12.24 5.32 -5.23
CA LEU A 125 -11.74 4.73 -4.00
C LEU A 125 -10.30 4.25 -4.18
N PHE A 126 -9.44 4.58 -3.23
CA PHE A 126 -8.06 4.09 -3.18
C PHE A 126 -7.75 3.39 -1.85
N ASP A 127 -7.32 2.13 -1.92
CA ASP A 127 -6.76 1.38 -0.79
C ASP A 127 -5.25 1.23 -0.99
N GLY A 128 -4.48 2.19 -0.49
CA GLY A 128 -3.04 2.14 -0.70
C GLY A 128 -2.18 3.13 0.05
N LEU A 129 -2.72 4.06 0.84
CA LEU A 129 -1.90 4.98 1.64
C LEU A 129 -1.51 4.39 3.00
N ARG A 130 -0.26 4.59 3.39
CA ARG A 130 0.29 4.17 4.69
C ARG A 130 1.23 5.23 5.27
N GLY A 131 1.06 5.49 6.56
CA GLY A 131 1.96 6.34 7.32
C GLY A 131 1.72 7.84 7.10
N ALA A 132 2.22 8.63 8.04
CA ALA A 132 1.94 10.06 8.12
C ALA A 132 2.36 10.81 6.85
N ASN A 133 3.59 10.60 6.36
CA ASN A 133 4.11 11.37 5.22
C ASN A 133 3.27 11.21 3.94
N GLU A 134 2.81 9.99 3.64
CA GLU A 134 1.97 9.72 2.46
C GLU A 134 0.62 10.44 2.58
N VAL A 135 0.03 10.41 3.77
CA VAL A 135 -1.26 11.04 4.05
C VAL A 135 -1.14 12.56 4.05
N THR A 136 -0.15 13.13 4.73
CA THR A 136 0.10 14.58 4.77
C THR A 136 0.34 15.14 3.38
N PHE A 137 1.10 14.44 2.53
CA PHE A 137 1.25 14.87 1.14
C PHE A 137 -0.10 14.82 0.41
N ALA A 138 -0.80 13.68 0.49
CA ALA A 138 -2.06 13.47 -0.21
C ALA A 138 -3.14 14.49 0.20
N THR A 139 -3.25 14.85 1.48
CA THR A 139 -4.22 15.86 1.96
C THR A 139 -3.98 17.24 1.37
N ASN A 140 -2.72 17.57 1.06
CA ASN A 140 -2.38 18.84 0.43
C ASN A 140 -2.59 18.80 -1.09
N ALA A 141 -2.25 17.68 -1.73
CA ALA A 141 -2.30 17.52 -3.19
C ALA A 141 -3.69 17.16 -3.73
N LEU A 142 -4.57 16.59 -2.90
CA LEU A 142 -5.87 16.06 -3.29
C LEU A 142 -7.01 16.73 -2.50
N PRO A 143 -7.36 18.00 -2.82
CA PRO A 143 -8.31 18.78 -2.03
C PRO A 143 -9.74 18.21 -2.05
N ALA A 144 -10.09 17.41 -3.06
CA ALA A 144 -11.40 16.74 -3.17
C ALA A 144 -11.44 15.36 -2.47
N ALA A 145 -10.34 14.93 -1.84
CA ALA A 145 -10.25 13.63 -1.21
C ALA A 145 -10.71 13.63 0.25
N HIS A 146 -11.39 12.55 0.64
CA HIS A 146 -11.69 12.21 2.03
C HIS A 146 -10.81 11.03 2.45
N PHE A 147 -10.34 11.06 3.69
CA PHE A 147 -9.44 10.04 4.24
C PHE A 147 -10.13 9.33 5.39
N VAL A 148 -10.16 8.00 5.33
CA VAL A 148 -10.71 7.15 6.40
C VAL A 148 -9.57 6.32 6.97
N LEU A 149 -9.20 6.61 8.21
CA LEU A 149 -8.23 5.82 8.96
C LEU A 149 -8.92 4.59 9.55
N LEU A 150 -8.40 3.41 9.22
CA LEU A 150 -8.81 2.15 9.80
C LEU A 150 -7.73 1.67 10.77
N GLU A 151 -8.13 1.52 12.03
CA GLU A 151 -7.26 1.08 13.11
C GLU A 151 -7.71 -0.26 13.68
N ALA A 152 -6.75 -1.01 14.21
CA ALA A 152 -6.98 -2.23 14.96
C ALA A 152 -5.83 -2.40 15.97
N PRO A 153 -6.08 -2.94 17.16
CA PRO A 153 -5.02 -3.26 18.11
C PRO A 153 -3.94 -4.17 17.49
N ASP A 154 -2.69 -4.00 17.89
CA ASP A 154 -1.58 -4.75 17.31
C ASP A 154 -1.73 -6.26 17.47
N VAL A 155 -2.20 -6.74 18.63
CA VAL A 155 -2.51 -8.17 18.84
C VAL A 155 -3.52 -8.70 17.81
N VAL A 156 -4.59 -7.94 17.54
CA VAL A 156 -5.62 -8.32 16.56
C VAL A 156 -5.01 -8.39 15.15
N ARG A 157 -4.11 -7.45 14.83
CA ARG A 157 -3.42 -7.44 13.54
C ARG A 157 -2.49 -8.64 13.41
N VAL A 158 -1.72 -8.98 14.43
CA VAL A 158 -0.84 -10.16 14.42
C VAL A 158 -1.66 -11.43 14.20
N ILE A 159 -2.75 -11.63 14.95
CA ILE A 159 -3.67 -12.77 14.77
C ILE A 159 -4.15 -12.87 13.32
N ARG A 160 -4.61 -11.76 12.74
CA ARG A 160 -5.08 -11.72 11.34
C ARG A 160 -3.97 -12.01 10.33
N LEU A 161 -2.73 -11.64 10.64
CA LEU A 161 -1.57 -11.86 9.76
C LEU A 161 -1.05 -13.31 9.84
N MET A 162 -1.12 -13.95 11.01
CA MET A 162 -0.70 -15.35 11.19
C MET A 162 -1.53 -16.31 10.33
N GLY A 163 -2.83 -16.07 10.19
CA GLY A 163 -3.71 -16.87 9.32
C GLY A 163 -3.69 -16.47 7.84
N ARG A 164 -2.84 -15.51 7.44
CA ARG A 164 -2.86 -14.92 6.11
C ARG A 164 -1.91 -15.66 5.17
N ASN A 165 -2.46 -16.40 4.21
CA ASN A 165 -1.70 -17.01 3.11
C ASN A 165 -1.46 -16.03 1.95
N ASP A 166 -0.84 -14.87 2.21
CA ASP A 166 -0.45 -13.94 1.13
C ASP A 166 0.75 -14.55 0.37
N PRO A 167 0.71 -14.71 -0.97
CA PRO A 167 1.84 -15.25 -1.73
C PRO A 167 3.14 -14.47 -1.52
N PHE A 168 3.06 -13.19 -1.13
CA PHE A 168 4.24 -12.39 -0.78
C PHE A 168 4.85 -12.72 0.57
N ASP A 169 4.12 -13.39 1.47
CA ASP A 169 4.61 -13.82 2.79
C ASP A 169 5.46 -15.10 2.69
N ALA A 170 5.61 -15.69 1.50
CA ALA A 170 6.54 -16.78 1.25
C ALA A 170 8.00 -16.32 1.48
N ILE A 171 8.55 -16.67 2.64
CA ILE A 171 9.99 -16.58 2.90
C ILE A 171 10.62 -17.84 2.29
N ALA A 172 11.64 -17.67 1.43
CA ALA A 172 12.47 -18.80 1.06
C ALA A 172 13.08 -19.36 2.35
N MET A 173 12.58 -20.51 2.81
CA MET A 173 13.04 -21.19 4.02
C MET A 173 14.52 -21.53 3.87
N ARG A 174 15.39 -20.60 4.29
CA ARG A 174 16.81 -20.85 4.47
C ARG A 174 17.02 -21.23 5.93
N GLY A 175 16.92 -22.53 6.20
CA GLY A 175 17.27 -23.14 7.48
C GLY A 175 16.07 -23.31 8.41
N GLU A 176 15.88 -24.54 8.86
CA GLU A 176 15.01 -24.93 9.96
C GLU A 176 15.48 -24.24 11.25
N GLY A 177 14.92 -23.07 11.54
CA GLY A 177 14.92 -22.54 12.90
C GLY A 177 13.73 -23.15 13.63
N GLN A 178 13.91 -24.29 14.29
CA GLN A 178 12.95 -24.71 15.30
C GLN A 178 12.79 -23.57 16.30
N ALA A 179 11.56 -23.10 16.50
CA ALA A 179 11.28 -22.16 17.58
C ALA A 179 11.84 -22.77 18.89
N PRO A 180 12.64 -22.03 19.67
CA PRO A 180 13.21 -22.56 20.89
C PRO A 180 12.09 -23.13 21.77
N PRO A 181 12.22 -24.38 22.25
CA PRO A 181 11.22 -24.93 23.15
C PRO A 181 11.14 -24.00 24.36
N HIS A 182 9.92 -23.57 24.71
CA HIS A 182 9.60 -22.68 25.82
C HIS A 182 9.80 -21.17 25.62
N ALA A 183 9.73 -20.64 24.39
CA ALA A 183 9.56 -19.19 24.21
C ALA A 183 8.31 -18.69 24.97
N THR A 184 8.49 -17.75 25.88
CA THR A 184 7.39 -17.11 26.64
C THR A 184 7.20 -15.65 26.25
N ARG A 185 8.19 -15.07 25.56
CA ARG A 185 8.19 -13.73 25.01
C ARG A 185 8.75 -13.74 23.59
N PHE A 186 8.38 -12.75 22.78
CA PHE A 186 8.94 -12.59 21.43
C PHE A 186 10.43 -12.23 21.43
N ALA A 187 10.96 -11.70 22.54
CA ALA A 187 12.39 -11.51 22.73
C ALA A 187 13.16 -12.84 22.65
N ASP A 188 12.56 -13.95 23.11
CA ASP A 188 13.14 -15.29 23.04
C ASP A 188 13.26 -15.78 21.58
N LEU A 189 12.47 -15.19 20.67
CA LEU A 189 12.49 -15.42 19.23
C LEU A 189 13.34 -14.39 18.47
N GLY A 190 14.15 -13.59 19.18
CA GLY A 190 15.00 -12.57 18.58
C GLY A 190 14.26 -11.29 18.17
N VAL A 191 13.08 -11.03 18.72
CA VAL A 191 12.28 -9.83 18.46
C VAL A 191 12.07 -9.03 19.77
N PRO A 192 13.14 -8.43 20.32
CA PRO A 192 13.09 -7.76 21.63
C PRO A 192 12.15 -6.54 21.64
N ASP A 193 11.99 -5.86 20.50
CA ASP A 193 11.19 -4.64 20.39
C ASP A 193 9.66 -4.90 20.44
N ALA A 194 9.23 -6.17 20.42
CA ALA A 194 7.82 -6.53 20.52
C ALA A 194 7.17 -6.05 21.83
N VAL A 195 7.95 -5.86 22.90
CA VAL A 195 7.46 -5.33 24.19
C VAL A 195 6.91 -3.91 24.08
N ALA A 196 7.32 -3.14 23.07
CA ALA A 196 6.79 -1.81 22.82
C ALA A 196 5.39 -1.82 22.17
N LEU A 197 4.97 -2.97 21.61
CA LEU A 197 3.74 -3.13 20.84
C LEU A 197 2.74 -4.09 21.50
N LEU A 198 3.23 -5.02 22.33
CA LEU A 198 2.45 -6.11 22.91
C LEU A 198 2.75 -6.27 24.39
N THR A 199 1.70 -6.35 25.18
CA THR A 199 1.78 -6.68 26.61
C THR A 199 2.27 -8.12 26.82
N ASP A 200 2.84 -8.40 28.00
CA ASP A 200 3.28 -9.77 28.36
C ASP A 200 2.16 -10.82 28.25
N GLN A 201 0.89 -10.42 28.40
CA GLN A 201 -0.26 -11.32 28.22
C GLN A 201 -0.53 -11.59 26.74
N GLU A 202 -0.50 -10.56 25.90
CA GLU A 202 -0.70 -10.71 24.45
C GLU A 202 0.42 -11.52 23.79
N GLN A 203 1.67 -11.34 24.23
CA GLN A 203 2.79 -12.14 23.72
C GLN A 203 2.61 -13.63 24.02
N ARG A 204 2.21 -13.98 25.25
CA ARG A 204 1.92 -15.37 25.63
C ARG A 204 0.75 -15.95 24.83
N ALA A 205 -0.35 -15.22 24.72
CA ALA A 205 -1.51 -15.66 23.94
C ALA A 205 -1.16 -15.91 22.46
N LEU A 206 -0.31 -15.07 21.86
CA LEU A 206 0.15 -15.26 20.48
C LEU A 206 1.09 -16.46 20.32
N LEU A 207 1.97 -16.70 21.30
CA LEU A 207 2.89 -17.85 21.29
C LEU A 207 2.16 -19.19 21.46
N GLU A 208 1.02 -19.22 22.15
CA GLU A 208 0.16 -20.41 22.26
C GLU A 208 -0.58 -20.76 20.96
N MET A 209 -0.63 -19.83 19.99
CA MET A 209 -1.29 -20.03 18.69
C MET A 209 -0.39 -20.60 17.59
N VAL A 210 0.93 -20.74 17.85
CA VAL A 210 1.95 -21.23 16.92
C VAL A 210 2.40 -22.63 17.30
#